data_AF-A0A5C8ET81-F1
#
_entry.id   AF-A0A5C8ET81-F1
#
_cell.length_a   1.000
_cell.length_b   1.000
_cell.length_c   1.000
_cell.angle_alpha   90.00
_cell.angle_beta   90.00
_cell.angle_gamma   90.00
#
_symmetry.space_group_name_H-M   'P 1'
#
loop_
_entity.id
_entity.type
_entity.pdbx_description
1 polymer ?
#
loop_
_entity_poly.entity_id
_entity_poly.type
_entity_poly.pdbx_seq_one_letter_code
_entity_poly.pdbx_strand_id
1 'polypeptide(L)'
;MYYFCRIFIYIVFLISFISCGLPDITSITQEMNQPFITKITPMDKKIVIEFQAQNNEPSFSGYNIYFGDSVNPRIYRIYSQQKTIPTIVTTRSTTLQNFTFTIEKNIYYTGSNVTEISLLPENDIKNGIPIYVWVSSYQITPQNESYYYYDNYVKMATPRPEVSNQTINVNNTISLEGGNLAQLTLNTTDNKLYFSSPQNENGVWSVQRVGGSSLYDVVVPPTEGYTTESLEVIAGRLYLIKINKNNANYYGKIFVRSVNSVNSIVADYCYQISADILSY
;
A
#
# COMPACT_ATOMS: atom_id res chain seq x y z
N MET A 1 43.46 -61.94 -25.06
CA MET A 1 43.53 -61.07 -23.87
C MET A 1 43.47 -59.56 -24.18
N TYR A 2 43.83 -59.08 -25.37
CA TYR A 2 43.87 -57.63 -25.68
C TYR A 2 42.55 -56.98 -26.15
N TYR A 3 41.58 -57.77 -26.63
CA TYR A 3 40.31 -57.24 -27.19
C TYR A 3 39.31 -56.86 -26.10
N PHE A 4 39.20 -57.67 -25.04
CA PHE A 4 38.31 -57.40 -23.91
C PHE A 4 38.73 -56.16 -23.10
N CYS A 5 40.03 -55.92 -22.91
CA CYS A 5 40.52 -54.72 -22.25
C CYS A 5 40.19 -53.44 -23.02
N ARG A 6 40.20 -53.46 -24.37
CA ARG A 6 39.87 -52.29 -25.19
C ARG A 6 38.39 -51.93 -25.13
N ILE A 7 37.51 -52.93 -25.12
CA ILE A 7 36.05 -52.73 -24.98
C ILE A 7 35.72 -52.18 -23.58
N PHE A 8 36.37 -52.69 -22.54
CA PHE A 8 36.14 -52.23 -21.17
C PHE A 8 36.58 -50.77 -20.97
N ILE A 9 37.73 -50.36 -21.52
CA ILE A 9 38.19 -48.96 -21.49
C ILE A 9 37.22 -48.04 -22.23
N TYR A 10 36.65 -48.49 -23.36
CA TYR A 10 35.68 -47.70 -24.12
C TYR A 10 34.36 -47.49 -23.37
N ILE A 11 33.88 -48.51 -22.66
CA ILE A 11 32.65 -48.43 -21.84
C ILE A 11 32.86 -47.48 -20.65
N VAL A 12 34.01 -47.54 -19.98
CA VAL A 12 34.35 -46.64 -18.86
C VAL A 12 34.42 -45.18 -19.32
N PHE A 13 34.98 -44.92 -20.50
CA PHE A 13 34.98 -43.58 -21.10
C PHE A 13 33.57 -43.08 -21.43
N LEU A 14 32.68 -43.95 -21.96
CA LEU A 14 31.31 -43.56 -22.32
C LEU A 14 30.44 -43.26 -21.10
N ILE A 15 30.60 -44.00 -19.99
CA ILE A 15 29.88 -43.75 -18.74
C ILE A 15 30.33 -42.42 -18.10
N SER A 16 31.58 -42.01 -18.30
CA SER A 16 32.10 -40.72 -17.83
C SER A 16 31.42 -39.51 -18.50
N PHE A 17 30.91 -39.67 -19.73
CA PHE A 17 30.17 -38.63 -20.46
C PHE A 17 28.65 -38.62 -20.15
N ILE A 18 28.12 -39.65 -19.49
CA ILE A 18 26.71 -39.74 -19.06
C ILE A 18 26.60 -39.49 -17.54
N SER A 19 27.68 -39.03 -16.89
CA SER A 19 27.58 -38.45 -15.57
C SER A 19 26.92 -37.08 -15.69
N CYS A 20 25.59 -37.07 -15.61
CA CYS A 20 24.85 -35.89 -15.17
C CYS A 20 25.52 -35.45 -13.87
N GLY A 21 26.31 -34.38 -13.95
CA GLY A 21 26.98 -33.82 -12.79
C GLY A 21 25.98 -33.71 -11.65
N LEU A 22 26.34 -34.27 -10.50
CA LEU A 22 25.62 -34.02 -9.25
C LEU A 22 25.38 -32.51 -9.16
N PRO A 23 24.15 -32.05 -8.89
CA PRO A 23 23.89 -30.62 -8.75
C PRO A 23 24.87 -30.11 -7.71
N ASP A 24 25.65 -29.12 -8.10
CA ASP A 24 26.67 -28.51 -7.27
C ASP A 24 25.96 -27.90 -6.04
N ILE A 25 26.01 -28.62 -4.93
CA ILE A 25 25.36 -28.26 -3.66
C ILE A 25 26.10 -27.10 -2.98
N THR A 26 27.10 -26.51 -3.65
CA THR A 26 27.84 -25.33 -3.18
C THR A 26 27.55 -24.06 -3.98
N SER A 27 26.70 -24.12 -5.02
CA SER A 27 26.11 -22.89 -5.55
C SER A 27 25.11 -22.39 -4.52
N ILE A 28 25.56 -21.43 -3.71
CA ILE A 28 24.74 -20.55 -2.88
C ILE A 28 23.43 -20.33 -3.62
N THR A 29 22.33 -20.85 -3.07
CA THR A 29 20.96 -20.55 -3.52
C THR A 29 20.88 -19.06 -3.73
N GLN A 30 20.92 -18.64 -4.99
CA GLN A 30 21.04 -17.24 -5.37
C GLN A 30 19.85 -16.54 -4.73
N GLU A 31 20.13 -15.67 -3.76
CA GLU A 31 19.15 -15.10 -2.84
C GLU A 31 17.92 -14.62 -3.61
N MET A 32 16.83 -15.39 -3.50
CA MET A 32 15.52 -14.96 -3.97
C MET A 32 15.10 -13.85 -3.01
N ASN A 33 15.19 -12.59 -3.43
CA ASN A 33 14.49 -11.55 -2.71
C ASN A 33 13.00 -11.73 -3.00
N GLN A 34 12.33 -12.40 -2.07
CA GLN A 34 10.87 -12.46 -2.02
C GLN A 34 10.31 -11.04 -2.23
N PRO A 35 9.19 -10.90 -2.93
CA PRO A 35 8.59 -9.59 -3.11
C PRO A 35 8.33 -8.95 -1.74
N PHE A 36 8.91 -7.78 -1.55
CA PHE A 36 8.79 -6.99 -0.34
C PHE A 36 8.08 -5.70 -0.66
N ILE A 37 6.89 -5.52 -0.10
CA ILE A 37 6.11 -4.29 -0.28
C ILE A 37 6.81 -3.17 0.47
N THR A 38 7.37 -2.24 -0.29
CA THR A 38 8.07 -1.08 0.24
C THR A 38 7.11 0.03 0.65
N LYS A 39 5.97 0.16 -0.06
CA LYS A 39 5.00 1.22 0.18
C LYS A 39 3.65 0.86 -0.41
N ILE A 40 2.59 1.24 0.31
CA ILE A 40 1.21 1.23 -0.18
C ILE A 40 0.66 2.64 0.02
N THR A 41 -0.01 3.17 -0.98
CA THR A 41 -0.66 4.49 -0.91
C THR A 41 -2.11 4.35 -1.36
N PRO A 42 -3.07 4.24 -0.43
CA PRO A 42 -4.47 4.45 -0.74
C PRO A 42 -4.70 5.92 -1.10
N MET A 43 -5.45 6.15 -2.17
CA MET A 43 -5.84 7.49 -2.64
C MET A 43 -7.33 7.47 -2.99
N ASP A 44 -7.90 8.57 -3.48
CA ASP A 44 -9.32 8.56 -3.89
C ASP A 44 -9.54 7.55 -5.03
N LYS A 45 -10.30 6.49 -4.73
CA LYS A 45 -10.70 5.40 -5.65
C LYS A 45 -9.55 4.64 -6.31
N LYS A 46 -8.32 4.75 -5.79
CA LYS A 46 -7.16 4.03 -6.31
C LYS A 46 -6.22 3.59 -5.19
N ILE A 47 -5.43 2.57 -5.48
CA ILE A 47 -4.38 2.07 -4.58
C ILE A 47 -3.11 1.90 -5.39
N VAL A 48 -2.03 2.50 -4.90
CA VAL A 48 -0.70 2.33 -5.47
C VAL A 48 0.10 1.41 -4.56
N ILE A 49 0.68 0.36 -5.13
CA ILE A 49 1.52 -0.61 -4.43
C ILE A 49 2.91 -0.53 -5.06
N GLU A 50 3.90 -0.24 -4.23
CA GLU A 50 5.31 -0.20 -4.60
C GLU A 50 6.04 -1.31 -3.85
N PHE A 51 6.72 -2.18 -4.59
CA PHE A 51 7.46 -3.30 -4.00
C PHE A 51 8.77 -3.54 -4.71
N GLN A 52 9.69 -4.16 -3.99
CA GLN A 52 10.97 -4.62 -4.50
C GLN A 52 10.98 -6.13 -4.59
N ALA A 53 11.49 -6.66 -5.70
CA ALA A 53 11.59 -8.09 -5.86
C ALA A 53 12.72 -8.47 -6.82
N GLN A 54 13.20 -9.70 -6.69
CA GLN A 54 14.19 -10.31 -7.57
C GLN A 54 13.83 -11.77 -7.74
N ASN A 55 13.68 -12.23 -8.97
CA ASN A 55 13.42 -13.63 -9.24
C ASN A 55 14.21 -14.08 -10.48
N ASN A 56 15.13 -15.02 -10.31
CA ASN A 56 15.97 -15.55 -11.39
C ASN A 56 15.48 -16.92 -11.91
N GLU A 57 14.32 -17.41 -11.48
CA GLU A 57 13.81 -18.72 -11.90
C GLU A 57 13.53 -18.74 -13.41
N PRO A 58 13.94 -19.79 -14.13
CA PRO A 58 13.68 -19.91 -15.56
C PRO A 58 12.18 -19.90 -15.94
N SER A 59 11.32 -20.36 -15.04
CA SER A 59 9.87 -20.45 -15.21
C SER A 59 9.11 -19.21 -14.72
N PHE A 60 9.80 -18.23 -14.13
CA PHE A 60 9.19 -17.01 -13.61
C PHE A 60 8.52 -16.19 -14.72
N SER A 61 7.29 -15.77 -14.48
CA SER A 61 6.47 -15.04 -15.45
C SER A 61 5.94 -13.70 -14.95
N GLY A 62 6.17 -13.37 -13.67
CA GLY A 62 5.78 -12.09 -13.10
C GLY A 62 5.24 -12.19 -11.67
N TYR A 63 4.49 -11.16 -11.24
CA TYR A 63 3.92 -11.07 -9.90
C TYR A 63 2.40 -10.91 -9.93
N ASN A 64 1.71 -11.66 -9.08
CA ASN A 64 0.30 -11.47 -8.77
C ASN A 64 0.14 -10.69 -7.47
N ILE A 65 -0.92 -9.89 -7.42
CA ILE A 65 -1.24 -9.05 -6.26
C ILE A 65 -2.60 -9.49 -5.73
N TYR A 66 -2.64 -9.85 -4.45
CA TYR A 66 -3.82 -10.33 -3.77
C TYR A 66 -4.25 -9.40 -2.65
N PHE A 67 -5.53 -9.49 -2.32
CA PHE A 67 -6.17 -8.69 -1.30
C PHE A 67 -6.96 -9.64 -0.41
N GLY A 68 -6.67 -9.63 0.88
CA GLY A 68 -7.27 -10.59 1.81
C GLY A 68 -7.39 -10.07 3.22
N ASP A 69 -7.69 -10.97 4.16
CA ASP A 69 -7.40 -10.75 5.58
C ASP A 69 -5.98 -11.23 5.91
N SER A 70 -5.61 -11.26 7.20
CA SER A 70 -4.28 -11.71 7.65
C SER A 70 -4.00 -13.20 7.44
N VAL A 71 -5.01 -14.00 7.09
CA VAL A 71 -4.94 -15.47 7.04
C VAL A 71 -5.18 -15.99 5.63
N ASN A 72 -6.06 -15.35 4.88
CA ASN A 72 -6.46 -15.77 3.55
C ASN A 72 -6.25 -14.61 2.55
N PRO A 73 -5.17 -14.68 1.74
CA PRO A 73 -4.80 -13.62 0.80
C PRO A 73 -5.80 -13.42 -0.32
N ARG A 74 -6.72 -14.38 -0.56
CA ARG A 74 -7.66 -14.35 -1.68
C ARG A 74 -9.11 -14.06 -1.27
N ILE A 75 -9.34 -13.58 -0.04
CA ILE A 75 -10.70 -13.20 0.40
C ILE A 75 -11.27 -12.10 -0.48
N TYR A 76 -10.46 -11.17 -0.97
CA TYR A 76 -10.88 -10.11 -1.87
C TYR A 76 -10.27 -10.34 -3.26
N ARG A 77 -11.12 -10.62 -4.24
CA ARG A 77 -10.69 -10.76 -5.64
C ARG A 77 -10.85 -9.44 -6.38
N ILE A 78 -9.77 -8.69 -6.47
CA ILE A 78 -9.74 -7.49 -7.31
C ILE A 78 -9.66 -7.93 -8.76
N TYR A 79 -10.69 -7.60 -9.53
CA TYR A 79 -10.71 -7.86 -10.97
C TYR A 79 -10.37 -6.58 -11.74
N SER A 80 -9.63 -6.71 -12.83
CA SER A 80 -9.62 -5.68 -13.88
C SER A 80 -10.98 -5.68 -14.61
N GLN A 81 -11.20 -4.74 -15.55
CA GLN A 81 -12.36 -4.77 -16.46
C GLN A 81 -12.54 -6.14 -17.17
N GLN A 82 -11.50 -6.98 -17.19
CA GLN A 82 -11.48 -8.30 -17.82
C GLN A 82 -11.63 -9.50 -16.86
N LYS A 83 -11.95 -9.30 -15.57
CA LYS A 83 -12.09 -10.42 -14.60
C LYS A 83 -10.82 -11.27 -14.41
N THR A 84 -9.65 -10.66 -14.59
CA THR A 84 -8.34 -11.30 -14.36
C THR A 84 -7.72 -10.85 -13.05
N ILE A 85 -6.91 -11.72 -12.43
CA ILE A 85 -6.10 -11.40 -11.24
C ILE A 85 -5.19 -10.21 -11.58
N PRO A 86 -4.97 -9.25 -10.66
CA PRO A 86 -4.05 -8.15 -10.90
C PRO A 86 -2.62 -8.69 -10.98
N THR A 87 -2.00 -8.52 -12.15
CA THR A 87 -0.75 -9.18 -12.49
C THR A 87 0.22 -8.20 -13.16
N ILE A 88 1.49 -8.24 -12.75
CA ILE A 88 2.61 -7.63 -13.48
C ILE A 88 3.31 -8.74 -14.24
N VAL A 89 3.32 -8.67 -15.57
CA VAL A 89 4.10 -9.57 -16.42
C VAL A 89 5.53 -9.05 -16.50
N THR A 90 6.49 -9.88 -16.12
CA THR A 90 7.92 -9.56 -16.25
C THR A 90 8.74 -10.85 -16.39
N THR A 91 9.99 -10.71 -16.81
CA THR A 91 10.92 -11.83 -16.98
C THR A 91 11.89 -11.91 -15.81
N ARG A 92 12.58 -13.04 -15.70
CA ARG A 92 13.60 -13.27 -14.68
C ARG A 92 14.68 -12.18 -14.63
N SER A 93 15.16 -11.89 -13.44
CA SER A 93 16.21 -10.90 -13.16
C SER A 93 17.14 -11.39 -12.04
N THR A 94 18.44 -11.19 -12.23
CA THR A 94 19.48 -11.37 -11.21
C THR A 94 19.73 -10.10 -10.39
N THR A 95 18.98 -9.03 -10.64
CA THR A 95 19.07 -7.77 -9.89
C THR A 95 17.74 -7.44 -9.24
N LEU A 96 17.79 -6.82 -8.05
CA LEU A 96 16.61 -6.30 -7.36
C LEU A 96 15.97 -5.18 -8.20
N GLN A 97 14.66 -5.30 -8.44
CA GLN A 97 13.88 -4.37 -9.25
C GLN A 97 12.78 -3.72 -8.42
N ASN A 98 12.48 -2.46 -8.73
CA ASN A 98 11.33 -1.75 -8.20
C ASN A 98 10.14 -1.94 -9.13
N PHE A 99 8.99 -2.27 -8.56
CA PHE A 99 7.73 -2.41 -9.26
C PHE A 99 6.69 -1.47 -8.67
N THR A 100 5.86 -0.90 -9.55
CA THR A 100 4.70 -0.11 -9.16
C THR A 100 3.48 -0.71 -9.83
N PHE A 101 2.45 -0.98 -9.02
CA PHE A 101 1.15 -1.39 -9.51
C PHE A 101 0.09 -0.41 -9.05
N THR A 102 -0.79 0.00 -9.96
CA THR A 102 -1.92 0.87 -9.63
C THR A 102 -3.21 0.14 -9.91
N ILE A 103 -4.08 0.13 -8.91
CA ILE A 103 -5.44 -0.37 -9.02
C ILE A 103 -6.34 0.83 -9.08
N GLU A 104 -6.93 1.04 -10.25
CA GLU A 104 -7.95 2.06 -10.48
C GLU A 104 -9.35 1.50 -10.20
N LYS A 105 -10.35 2.41 -10.20
CA LYS A 105 -11.72 2.18 -9.75
C LYS A 105 -12.37 0.88 -10.30
N ASN A 106 -13.29 0.34 -9.49
CA ASN A 106 -13.99 -0.97 -9.61
C ASN A 106 -13.24 -2.11 -8.92
N ILE A 107 -12.96 -1.96 -7.63
CA ILE A 107 -12.51 -3.07 -6.79
C ILE A 107 -13.69 -4.06 -6.66
N TYR A 108 -13.63 -5.14 -7.41
CA TYR A 108 -14.65 -6.20 -7.36
C TYR A 108 -14.48 -7.05 -6.10
N TYR A 109 -15.57 -7.63 -5.62
CA TYR A 109 -15.63 -8.48 -4.43
C TYR A 109 -16.11 -9.89 -4.81
N THR A 110 -15.62 -10.88 -4.08
CA THR A 110 -16.33 -12.13 -3.83
C THR A 110 -16.00 -12.54 -2.39
N GLY A 111 -16.95 -12.53 -1.48
CA GLY A 111 -16.73 -13.17 -0.17
C GLY A 111 -16.44 -14.66 -0.36
N SER A 112 -15.94 -15.32 0.68
CA SER A 112 -15.49 -16.72 0.65
C SER A 112 -16.56 -17.73 0.15
N ASN A 113 -17.84 -17.33 0.12
CA ASN A 113 -19.01 -18.16 -0.19
C ASN A 113 -19.94 -17.57 -1.28
N VAL A 114 -19.45 -16.67 -2.13
CA VAL A 114 -20.30 -15.96 -3.11
C VAL A 114 -20.02 -16.50 -4.52
N THR A 115 -21.02 -17.11 -5.14
CA THR A 115 -20.94 -17.67 -6.51
C THR A 115 -21.03 -16.60 -7.60
N GLU A 116 -21.40 -15.37 -7.25
CA GLU A 116 -21.56 -14.25 -8.17
C GLU A 116 -20.55 -13.13 -7.86
N ILE A 117 -19.95 -12.59 -8.91
CA ILE A 117 -19.01 -11.46 -8.84
C ILE A 117 -19.85 -10.19 -8.67
N SER A 118 -19.72 -9.50 -7.52
CA SER A 118 -20.40 -8.23 -7.27
C SER A 118 -19.39 -7.10 -7.06
N LEU A 119 -19.78 -5.86 -7.38
CA LEU A 119 -19.00 -4.66 -7.10
C LEU A 119 -19.00 -4.40 -5.59
N LEU A 120 -17.85 -3.99 -5.02
CA LEU A 120 -17.84 -3.48 -3.64
C LEU A 120 -18.74 -2.22 -3.60
N PRO A 121 -19.76 -2.15 -2.73
CA PRO A 121 -20.55 -0.94 -2.56
C PRO A 121 -19.66 0.25 -2.19
N GLU A 122 -19.99 1.44 -2.70
CA GLU A 122 -19.18 2.65 -2.46
C GLU A 122 -19.03 2.96 -0.95
N ASN A 123 -20.02 2.58 -0.13
CA ASN A 123 -19.95 2.71 1.32
C ASN A 123 -18.90 1.80 1.97
N ASP A 124 -18.65 0.61 1.43
CA ASP A 124 -17.65 -0.33 1.96
C ASP A 124 -16.22 0.06 1.55
N ILE A 125 -16.08 0.76 0.42
CA ILE A 125 -14.80 1.39 0.02
C ILE A 125 -14.48 2.52 1.00
N LYS A 126 -15.47 3.38 1.29
CA LYS A 126 -15.35 4.52 2.20
C LYS A 126 -15.14 4.10 3.66
N ASN A 127 -15.59 2.92 4.06
CA ASN A 127 -15.51 2.39 5.43
C ASN A 127 -14.12 1.81 5.81
N GLY A 128 -13.03 2.31 5.22
CA GLY A 128 -11.67 2.07 5.71
C GLY A 128 -11.40 0.63 6.14
N ILE A 129 -11.79 -0.39 5.38
CA ILE A 129 -11.64 -1.79 5.83
C ILE A 129 -10.15 -2.12 5.82
N PRO A 130 -9.59 -2.79 6.84
CA PRO A 130 -8.23 -3.30 6.77
C PRO A 130 -8.14 -4.36 5.68
N ILE A 131 -7.48 -4.02 4.58
CA ILE A 131 -7.17 -4.98 3.52
C ILE A 131 -5.69 -5.34 3.64
N TYR A 132 -5.41 -6.63 3.58
CA TYR A 132 -4.05 -7.14 3.56
C TYR A 132 -3.66 -7.31 2.11
N VAL A 133 -2.62 -6.61 1.68
CA VAL A 133 -2.07 -6.74 0.33
C VAL A 133 -0.94 -7.74 0.36
N TRP A 134 -0.98 -8.69 -0.57
CA TRP A 134 0.01 -9.74 -0.72
C TRP A 134 0.57 -9.68 -2.14
N VAL A 135 1.87 -9.89 -2.29
CA VAL A 135 2.51 -10.01 -3.61
C VAL A 135 3.15 -11.38 -3.70
N SER A 136 2.91 -12.12 -4.79
CA SER A 136 3.53 -13.42 -5.01
C SER A 136 4.02 -13.56 -6.45
N SER A 137 5.12 -14.28 -6.65
CA SER A 137 5.60 -14.65 -7.98
C SER A 137 4.74 -15.74 -8.61
N TYR A 138 4.48 -15.66 -9.92
CA TYR A 138 3.75 -16.70 -10.65
C TYR A 138 4.49 -17.17 -11.91
N GLN A 139 4.06 -18.33 -12.41
CA GLN A 139 4.54 -18.98 -13.62
C GLN A 139 3.33 -19.25 -14.54
N ILE A 140 3.46 -19.03 -15.86
CA ILE A 140 2.36 -19.18 -16.83
C ILE A 140 1.91 -20.66 -17.01
N THR A 141 2.70 -21.63 -16.57
CA THR A 141 2.36 -23.05 -16.71
C THR A 141 1.07 -23.42 -15.95
N PRO A 142 0.15 -24.22 -16.53
CA PRO A 142 -1.28 -24.19 -16.22
C PRO A 142 -1.72 -24.74 -14.86
N GLN A 143 -0.80 -25.11 -13.97
CA GLN A 143 -1.13 -25.97 -12.83
C GLN A 143 -0.61 -25.49 -11.48
N ASN A 144 0.37 -24.59 -11.41
CA ASN A 144 0.88 -24.14 -10.11
C ASN A 144 1.31 -22.67 -10.18
N GLU A 145 0.55 -21.81 -9.52
CA GLU A 145 1.20 -20.65 -8.91
C GLU A 145 2.22 -21.19 -7.90
N SER A 146 3.42 -20.65 -7.91
CA SER A 146 4.42 -20.94 -6.90
C SER A 146 3.79 -20.64 -5.53
N TYR A 147 3.42 -21.68 -4.77
CA TYR A 147 2.94 -21.65 -3.37
C TYR A 147 4.00 -21.11 -2.39
N TYR A 148 5.03 -20.46 -2.91
CA TYR A 148 6.18 -20.01 -2.18
C TYR A 148 5.80 -18.75 -1.43
N TYR A 149 5.27 -19.00 -0.23
CA TYR A 149 5.31 -18.12 0.92
C TYR A 149 4.62 -16.78 0.68
N TYR A 150 3.35 -16.74 1.10
CA TYR A 150 2.61 -15.51 1.33
C TYR A 150 3.23 -14.68 2.49
N ASP A 151 4.50 -14.81 2.85
CA ASP A 151 4.97 -14.36 4.17
C ASP A 151 5.14 -12.83 4.30
N ASN A 152 4.99 -12.07 3.20
CA ASN A 152 5.02 -10.61 3.21
C ASN A 152 3.67 -10.03 2.79
N TYR A 153 2.91 -9.60 3.80
CA TYR A 153 1.71 -8.80 3.62
C TYR A 153 1.82 -7.48 4.37
N VAL A 154 1.17 -6.46 3.82
CA VAL A 154 1.03 -5.17 4.49
C VAL A 154 -0.46 -4.88 4.68
N LYS A 155 -0.84 -4.59 5.93
CA LYS A 155 -2.18 -4.14 6.28
C LYS A 155 -2.35 -2.68 5.86
N MET A 156 -3.30 -2.41 4.98
CA MET A 156 -3.64 -1.06 4.52
C MET A 156 -5.09 -0.69 4.87
N ALA A 157 -5.38 0.61 4.92
CA ALA A 157 -6.74 1.11 4.77
C ALA A 157 -7.25 0.93 3.33
N THR A 158 -8.56 0.74 3.14
CA THR A 158 -9.20 0.94 1.83
C THR A 158 -9.01 2.39 1.32
N PRO A 159 -9.23 2.63 0.01
CA PRO A 159 -9.30 3.97 -0.57
C PRO A 159 -10.20 4.89 0.25
N ARG A 160 -9.75 6.13 0.46
CA ARG A 160 -10.45 7.15 1.26
C ARG A 160 -10.83 8.34 0.40
N PRO A 161 -11.90 9.07 0.73
CA PRO A 161 -12.22 10.32 0.07
C PRO A 161 -11.07 11.32 0.23
N GLU A 162 -10.62 11.88 -0.90
CA GLU A 162 -9.62 12.94 -0.92
C GLU A 162 -10.21 14.16 -1.61
N VAL A 163 -9.88 15.32 -1.08
CA VAL A 163 -10.31 16.59 -1.61
C VAL A 163 -9.04 17.39 -1.92
N SER A 164 -8.88 17.76 -3.18
CA SER A 164 -7.67 18.41 -3.68
C SER A 164 -7.94 19.84 -4.13
N ASN A 165 -6.92 20.69 -4.00
CA ASN A 165 -6.85 22.07 -4.45
C ASN A 165 -8.04 22.92 -3.99
N GLN A 166 -8.46 22.76 -2.74
CA GLN A 166 -9.58 23.50 -2.19
C GLN A 166 -9.15 24.75 -1.47
N THR A 167 -9.90 25.82 -1.70
CA THR A 167 -9.75 27.07 -0.95
C THR A 167 -10.58 26.99 0.33
N ILE A 168 -9.92 27.14 1.48
CA ILE A 168 -10.56 27.16 2.80
C ILE A 168 -10.40 28.56 3.37
N ASN A 169 -11.52 29.24 3.61
CA ASN A 169 -11.52 30.58 4.20
C ASN A 169 -11.41 30.52 5.73
N VAL A 170 -10.93 31.60 6.32
CA VAL A 170 -10.89 31.75 7.79
C VAL A 170 -12.29 31.59 8.37
N ASN A 171 -12.32 30.99 9.57
CA ASN A 171 -13.47 30.58 10.34
C ASN A 171 -14.27 29.41 9.77
N ASN A 172 -13.86 28.82 8.64
CA ASN A 172 -14.45 27.60 8.13
C ASN A 172 -13.84 26.36 8.77
N THR A 173 -14.68 25.35 8.98
CA THR A 173 -14.26 24.00 9.34
C THR A 173 -13.96 23.20 8.08
N ILE A 174 -12.83 22.50 8.09
CA ILE A 174 -12.48 21.51 7.09
C ILE A 174 -13.18 20.21 7.50
N SER A 175 -14.14 19.77 6.69
CA SER A 175 -14.96 18.60 6.99
C SER A 175 -15.03 17.67 5.78
N LEU A 176 -15.15 16.37 6.06
CA LEU A 176 -15.39 15.30 5.09
C LEU A 176 -16.51 14.40 5.61
N GLU A 177 -17.01 13.54 4.73
CA GLU A 177 -17.84 12.41 5.15
C GLU A 177 -17.06 11.62 6.22
N GLY A 178 -17.62 11.54 7.43
CA GLY A 178 -17.02 10.84 8.58
C GLY A 178 -16.45 11.72 9.69
N GLY A 179 -16.18 13.01 9.47
CA GLY A 179 -15.63 13.87 10.53
C GLY A 179 -15.23 15.28 10.14
N ASN A 180 -14.99 16.10 11.16
CA ASN A 180 -14.29 17.37 11.02
C ASN A 180 -12.79 17.11 11.17
N LEU A 181 -11.95 17.86 10.47
CA LEU A 181 -10.49 17.70 10.52
C LEU A 181 -9.81 18.81 11.30
N ALA A 182 -10.23 20.04 11.09
CA ALA A 182 -9.69 21.22 11.76
C ALA A 182 -10.59 22.42 11.45
N GLN A 183 -10.53 23.44 12.29
CA GLN A 183 -11.01 24.76 11.94
C GLN A 183 -9.82 25.64 11.56
N LEU A 184 -9.96 26.40 10.47
CA LEU A 184 -8.99 27.43 10.11
C LEU A 184 -9.36 28.71 10.84
N THR A 185 -8.48 29.20 11.71
CA THR A 185 -8.71 30.42 12.50
C THR A 185 -7.61 31.44 12.25
N LEU A 186 -7.94 32.72 12.39
CA LEU A 186 -6.96 33.81 12.41
C LEU A 186 -6.68 34.16 13.87
N ASN A 187 -5.42 34.07 14.28
CA ASN A 187 -4.98 34.67 15.53
C ASN A 187 -4.75 36.17 15.29
N THR A 188 -5.59 37.01 15.88
CA THR A 188 -5.52 38.47 15.71
C THR A 188 -4.31 39.10 16.38
N THR A 189 -3.63 38.38 17.28
CA THR A 189 -2.49 38.90 18.04
C THR A 189 -1.21 38.92 17.20
N ASP A 190 -0.98 37.87 16.41
CA ASP A 190 0.21 37.72 15.56
C ASP A 190 -0.12 37.76 14.05
N ASN A 191 -1.40 37.94 13.71
CA ASN A 191 -1.92 38.03 12.35
C ASN A 191 -1.53 36.80 11.50
N LYS A 192 -1.63 35.61 12.09
CA LYS A 192 -1.32 34.34 11.44
C LYS A 192 -2.50 33.37 11.49
N LEU A 193 -2.52 32.46 10.51
CA LEU A 193 -3.51 31.40 10.44
C LEU A 193 -3.11 30.20 11.29
N TYR A 194 -4.08 29.59 11.95
CA TYR A 194 -3.91 28.42 12.81
C TYR A 194 -4.93 27.34 12.44
N PHE A 195 -4.50 26.08 12.51
CA PHE A 195 -5.42 24.96 12.64
C PHE A 195 -5.72 24.75 14.11
N SER A 196 -7.00 24.79 14.45
CA SER A 196 -7.51 24.57 15.79
C SER A 196 -8.53 23.42 15.82
N SER A 197 -8.80 22.92 17.02
CA SER A 197 -9.86 21.93 17.23
C SER A 197 -11.20 22.47 16.70
N PRO A 198 -11.94 21.68 15.90
CA PRO A 198 -13.27 22.07 15.46
C PRO A 198 -14.28 21.91 16.61
N GLN A 199 -15.11 22.95 16.81
CA GLN A 199 -16.07 23.06 17.93
C GLN A 199 -17.05 21.87 18.09
N ASN A 200 -17.29 21.10 17.03
CA ASN A 200 -18.33 20.08 16.98
C ASN A 200 -17.81 18.63 17.14
N GLU A 201 -16.57 18.44 17.61
CA GLU A 201 -16.04 17.10 17.83
C GLU A 201 -16.38 16.55 19.22
N ASN A 202 -17.16 15.47 19.25
CA ASN A 202 -17.36 14.66 20.45
C ASN A 202 -16.12 13.77 20.69
N GLY A 203 -14.94 14.37 20.89
CA GLY A 203 -13.67 13.67 21.05
C GLY A 203 -12.51 14.61 21.40
N VAL A 204 -11.34 14.02 21.65
CA VAL A 204 -10.09 14.77 21.84
C VAL A 204 -9.40 14.93 20.49
N TRP A 205 -9.45 16.14 19.95
CA TRP A 205 -8.73 16.55 18.76
C TRP A 205 -7.27 16.87 19.07
N SER A 206 -6.37 16.42 18.20
CA SER A 206 -4.95 16.72 18.31
C SER A 206 -4.30 16.75 16.93
N VAL A 207 -3.25 17.55 16.80
CA VAL A 207 -2.56 17.81 15.53
C VAL A 207 -1.05 17.70 15.68
N GLN A 208 -0.40 17.27 14.61
CA GLN A 208 1.04 17.31 14.45
C GLN A 208 1.38 17.92 13.09
N ARG A 209 2.45 18.72 13.03
CA ARG A 209 2.96 19.27 11.78
C ARG A 209 4.27 18.60 11.40
N VAL A 210 4.37 18.17 10.15
CA VAL A 210 5.57 17.56 9.57
C VAL A 210 5.96 18.24 8.25
N GLY A 211 7.19 17.99 7.79
CA GLY A 211 7.58 18.36 6.42
C GLY A 211 6.80 17.56 5.39
N GLY A 212 6.41 18.18 4.29
CA GLY A 212 5.73 17.49 3.22
C GLY A 212 5.65 18.31 1.94
N SER A 213 5.50 17.61 0.83
CA SER A 213 5.32 18.08 -0.54
C SER A 213 3.97 17.61 -1.12
N SER A 214 3.30 16.67 -0.46
CA SER A 214 1.97 16.16 -0.81
C SER A 214 1.23 15.55 0.39
N LEU A 215 -0.02 15.12 0.18
CA LEU A 215 -0.79 14.30 1.14
C LEU A 215 -0.19 12.92 1.43
N TYR A 216 0.68 12.45 0.53
CA TYR A 216 1.14 11.06 0.48
C TYR A 216 2.51 10.87 1.14
N ASP A 217 3.13 11.94 1.63
CA ASP A 217 4.51 11.91 2.16
C ASP A 217 4.63 11.08 3.45
N VAL A 218 3.58 11.02 4.26
CA VAL A 218 3.52 10.17 5.45
C VAL A 218 2.57 9.00 5.22
N VAL A 219 3.12 7.82 4.99
CA VAL A 219 2.33 6.59 4.77
C VAL A 219 1.82 6.02 6.10
N VAL A 220 2.66 6.05 7.14
CA VAL A 220 2.30 5.63 8.50
C VAL A 220 2.49 6.84 9.43
N PRO A 221 1.43 7.38 10.05
CA PRO A 221 1.55 8.43 11.02
C PRO A 221 2.27 7.88 12.25
N PRO A 222 3.06 8.73 12.92
CA PRO A 222 3.58 8.37 14.23
C PRO A 222 2.42 8.21 15.21
N THR A 223 2.64 7.42 16.26
CA THR A 223 1.67 7.22 17.35
C THR A 223 1.67 8.39 18.33
N GLU A 224 2.79 9.11 18.40
CA GLU A 224 3.10 10.17 19.36
C GLU A 224 3.45 11.51 18.66
N GLY A 225 3.50 12.58 19.46
CA GLY A 225 3.91 13.91 19.00
C GLY A 225 2.78 14.81 18.50
N TYR A 226 1.53 14.42 18.76
CA TYR A 226 0.36 15.27 18.57
C TYR A 226 0.18 16.21 19.76
N THR A 227 -0.25 17.43 19.49
CA THR A 227 -0.62 18.43 20.49
C THR A 227 -2.09 18.78 20.36
N THR A 228 -2.75 19.11 21.48
CA THR A 228 -4.10 19.69 21.49
C THR A 228 -4.09 21.19 21.19
N GLU A 229 -2.91 21.82 21.25
CA GLU A 229 -2.75 23.24 20.94
C GLU A 229 -2.91 23.53 19.45
N SER A 230 -3.39 24.74 19.16
CA SER A 230 -3.52 25.19 17.78
C SER A 230 -2.14 25.36 17.14
N LEU A 231 -1.97 24.93 15.89
CA LEU A 231 -0.70 25.05 15.17
C LEU A 231 -0.79 26.04 14.02
N GLU A 232 0.23 26.90 13.91
CA GLU A 232 0.36 27.84 12.79
C GLU A 232 0.36 27.10 11.46
N VAL A 233 -0.42 27.63 10.52
CA VAL A 233 -0.58 27.14 9.15
C VAL A 233 0.53 27.69 8.26
N ILE A 234 1.32 26.79 7.69
CA ILE A 234 2.49 27.10 6.88
C ILE A 234 2.38 26.34 5.56
N ALA A 235 2.61 27.03 4.45
CA ALA A 235 2.63 26.42 3.12
C ALA A 235 3.77 25.38 2.99
N GLY A 236 3.55 24.33 2.19
CA GLY A 236 4.51 23.24 2.02
C GLY A 236 4.69 22.40 3.28
N ARG A 237 3.63 22.28 4.10
CA ARG A 237 3.61 21.43 5.29
C ARG A 237 2.42 20.49 5.27
N LEU A 238 2.64 19.32 5.85
CA LEU A 238 1.61 18.31 6.07
C LEU A 238 1.23 18.33 7.56
N TYR A 239 -0.06 18.38 7.82
CA TYR A 239 -0.64 18.34 9.15
C TYR A 239 -1.34 17.00 9.31
N LEU A 240 -0.95 16.25 10.33
CA LEU A 240 -1.55 14.99 10.72
C LEU A 240 -2.53 15.28 11.85
N ILE A 241 -3.75 14.78 11.72
CA ILE A 241 -4.84 14.96 12.68
C ILE A 241 -5.14 13.62 13.32
N LYS A 242 -5.32 13.61 14.64
CA LYS A 242 -5.79 12.46 15.42
C LYS A 242 -6.95 12.89 16.29
N ILE A 243 -8.06 12.16 16.18
CA ILE A 243 -9.30 12.41 16.91
C ILE A 243 -9.59 11.17 17.74
N ASN A 244 -9.51 11.28 19.06
CA ASN A 244 -9.89 10.19 19.96
C ASN A 244 -11.37 10.33 20.35
N LYS A 245 -12.20 9.38 19.92
CA LYS A 245 -13.64 9.36 20.18
C LYS A 245 -14.07 7.95 20.58
N ASN A 246 -14.76 7.82 21.72
CA ASN A 246 -15.26 6.55 22.23
C ASN A 246 -14.18 5.45 22.33
N ASN A 247 -13.00 5.81 22.84
CA ASN A 247 -11.85 4.90 22.98
C ASN A 247 -11.29 4.34 21.67
N ALA A 248 -11.58 5.02 20.54
CA ALA A 248 -11.08 4.67 19.22
C ALA A 248 -10.42 5.90 18.57
N ASN A 249 -9.35 5.69 17.81
CA ASN A 249 -8.61 6.78 17.17
C ASN A 249 -8.97 6.89 15.70
N TYR A 250 -9.38 8.07 15.27
CA TYR A 250 -9.58 8.41 13.87
C TYR A 250 -8.49 9.35 13.44
N TYR A 251 -8.14 9.31 12.16
CA TYR A 251 -7.01 10.09 11.68
C TYR A 251 -7.30 10.80 10.36
N GLY A 252 -6.64 11.92 10.14
CA GLY A 252 -6.73 12.66 8.89
C GLY A 252 -5.46 13.41 8.55
N LYS A 253 -5.42 13.98 7.34
CA LYS A 253 -4.30 14.81 6.89
C LYS A 253 -4.77 16.03 6.14
N ILE A 254 -4.00 17.11 6.28
CA ILE A 254 -4.15 18.35 5.51
C ILE A 254 -2.78 18.74 4.98
N PHE A 255 -2.61 18.76 3.66
CA PHE A 255 -1.43 19.33 3.01
C PHE A 255 -1.71 20.76 2.56
N VAL A 256 -0.96 21.72 3.06
CA VAL A 256 -1.15 23.14 2.76
C VAL A 256 -0.31 23.52 1.55
N ARG A 257 -0.95 23.76 0.41
CA ARG A 257 -0.30 24.17 -0.84
C ARG A 257 0.18 25.61 -0.78
N SER A 258 -0.71 26.50 -0.34
CA SER A 258 -0.43 27.93 -0.22
C SER A 258 -1.23 28.56 0.91
N VAL A 259 -0.71 29.68 1.41
CA VAL A 259 -1.38 30.55 2.38
C VAL A 259 -1.62 31.89 1.70
N ASN A 260 -2.89 32.27 1.55
CA ASN A 260 -3.29 33.49 0.85
C ASN A 260 -3.48 34.61 1.87
N SER A 261 -2.35 35.14 2.36
CA SER A 261 -2.34 36.10 3.48
C SER A 261 -3.06 35.52 4.70
N VAL A 262 -3.97 36.29 5.31
CA VAL A 262 -4.69 35.93 6.53
C VAL A 262 -6.16 35.60 6.28
N ASN A 263 -6.56 35.39 5.03
CA ASN A 263 -7.97 35.21 4.66
C ASN A 263 -8.31 33.76 4.32
N SER A 264 -7.37 33.03 3.72
CA SER A 264 -7.61 31.67 3.27
C SER A 264 -6.33 30.88 3.03
N ILE A 265 -6.48 29.58 2.85
CA ILE A 265 -5.44 28.67 2.37
C ILE A 265 -5.94 27.89 1.17
N VAL A 266 -5.01 27.36 0.38
CA VAL A 266 -5.29 26.27 -0.57
C VAL A 266 -4.70 24.99 -0.02
N ALA A 267 -5.52 23.95 0.11
CA ALA A 267 -5.08 22.69 0.69
C ALA A 267 -5.65 21.48 -0.04
N ASP A 268 -4.95 20.36 0.11
CA ASP A 268 -5.50 19.04 -0.10
C ASP A 268 -5.75 18.41 1.27
N TYR A 269 -6.80 17.61 1.42
CA TYR A 269 -7.09 16.95 2.67
C TYR A 269 -7.89 15.66 2.49
N CYS A 270 -7.83 14.82 3.52
CA CYS A 270 -8.39 13.48 3.54
C CYS A 270 -8.64 13.05 4.99
N TYR A 271 -9.65 12.20 5.20
CA TYR A 271 -10.04 11.69 6.50
C TYR A 271 -10.23 10.18 6.44
N GLN A 272 -9.75 9.48 7.47
CA GLN A 272 -9.93 8.05 7.63
C GLN A 272 -11.17 7.81 8.50
N ILE A 273 -12.22 7.28 7.87
CA ILE A 273 -13.51 7.03 8.53
C ILE A 273 -13.42 5.87 9.53
N SER A 274 -12.49 4.94 9.33
CA SER A 274 -12.31 3.79 10.23
C SER A 274 -11.38 4.08 11.39
N ALA A 275 -11.79 3.59 12.55
CA ALA A 275 -11.01 3.71 13.76
C ALA A 275 -9.79 2.79 13.77
N ASP A 276 -8.72 3.26 14.42
CA ASP A 276 -7.49 2.55 14.75
C ASP A 276 -6.74 1.96 13.54
N ILE A 277 -6.86 2.63 12.39
CA ILE A 277 -6.11 2.31 11.19
C ILE A 277 -5.03 3.36 10.98
N LEU A 278 -3.79 2.92 11.15
CA LEU A 278 -2.60 3.75 11.03
C LEU A 278 -2.09 3.83 9.59
N SER A 279 -2.41 2.92 8.67
CA SER A 279 -1.87 3.02 7.30
C SER A 279 -2.74 3.93 6.40
N TYR A 280 -2.09 4.89 5.74
CA TYR A 280 -2.69 5.90 4.86
C TYR A 280 -2.06 5.99 3.49
#